data_AF-A0A534S1K2-F1
#
_entry.id   AF-A0A534S1K2-F1
#
_cell.length_a   1.000
_cell.length_b   1.000
_cell.length_c   1.000
_cell.angle_alpha   90.00
_cell.angle_beta   90.00
_cell.angle_gamma   90.00
#
_symmetry.space_group_name_H-M   'P 1'
#
loop_
_entity.id
_entity.type
_entity.pdbx_description
1 polymer ?
#
loop_
_entity_poly.entity_id
_entity_poly.type
_entity_poly.pdbx_seq_one_letter_code
_entity_poly.pdbx_strand_id
1 'polypeptide(L)' 'MRAYRTESSYYFSSKQLLPAGALVFFSDKHRRYVHPTAGTLLDPHPRLERLSDAESQELEAQWQEALARA' A
#
# COMPACT_ATOMS: atom_id res chain seq x y z
N MET A 1 -3.75 -6.47 7.49
CA MET A 1 -3.45 -5.09 7.00
C MET A 1 -4.55 -4.72 6.01
N ARG A 2 -4.80 -3.42 5.80
CA ARG A 2 -5.81 -2.96 4.82
C ARG A 2 -5.14 -2.48 3.55
N ALA A 3 -5.67 -2.86 2.39
CA ALA A 3 -5.12 -2.48 1.11
C ALA A 3 -5.86 -1.25 0.54
N TYR A 4 -5.12 -0.40 -0.15
CA TYR A 4 -5.62 0.80 -0.78
C TYR A 4 -4.98 0.98 -2.15
N ARG A 5 -5.73 1.60 -3.07
CA ARG A 5 -5.19 2.04 -4.36
C ARG A 5 -5.02 3.56 -4.37
N THR A 6 -3.95 4.01 -4.98
CA THR A 6 -3.76 5.44 -5.26
C THR A 6 -4.71 5.88 -6.37
N GLU A 7 -5.49 6.93 -6.13
CA GLU A 7 -6.45 7.44 -7.12
C GLU A 7 -5.77 8.29 -8.22
N SER A 8 -4.55 8.76 -7.94
CA SER A 8 -3.77 9.59 -8.85
C SER A 8 -2.28 9.41 -8.58
N SER A 9 -1.44 9.82 -9.53
CA SER A 9 -0.01 9.92 -9.26
C SER A 9 0.20 10.95 -8.17
N TYR A 10 0.63 10.51 -7.00
CA TYR A 10 0.67 11.34 -5.80
C TYR A 10 1.96 11.14 -5.02
N TYR A 11 2.37 12.21 -4.34
CA TYR A 11 3.55 12.23 -3.48
C TYR A 11 3.15 11.84 -2.07
N PHE A 12 3.50 10.63 -1.64
CA PHE A 12 3.42 10.29 -0.21
C PHE A 12 4.42 11.14 0.60
N SER A 13 5.56 11.49 0.00
CA SER A 13 6.49 12.52 0.49
C SER A 13 7.17 13.19 -0.70
N SER A 14 7.87 14.32 -0.49
CA SER A 14 8.65 15.02 -1.53
C SER A 14 9.70 14.14 -2.23
N LYS A 15 9.96 12.92 -1.72
CA LYS A 15 10.92 11.95 -2.27
C LYS A 15 10.25 10.68 -2.81
N GLN A 16 8.94 10.52 -2.68
CA GLN A 16 8.23 9.27 -2.99
C GLN A 16 6.98 9.56 -3.81
N LEU A 17 7.13 9.46 -5.14
CA LEU A 17 6.02 9.48 -6.08
C LEU A 17 5.55 8.04 -6.32
N LEU A 18 4.27 7.77 -6.13
CA LEU A 18 3.65 6.52 -6.58
C LEU A 18 2.74 6.81 -7.78
N PRO A 19 2.73 5.93 -8.81
CA PRO A 19 1.81 6.07 -9.93
C PRO A 19 0.37 5.82 -9.48
N ALA A 20 -0.60 6.42 -10.16
CA ALA A 20 -2.01 6.08 -9.98
C ALA A 20 -2.24 4.57 -10.15
N GLY A 21 -3.13 4.00 -9.33
CA GLY A 21 -3.39 2.56 -9.27
C GLY A 21 -2.35 1.76 -8.50
N ALA A 22 -1.27 2.38 -7.99
CA ALA A 22 -0.32 1.71 -7.11
C ALA A 22 -1.01 1.20 -5.85
N LEU A 23 -0.63 -0.01 -5.45
CA LEU A 23 -1.13 -0.68 -4.26
C LEU A 23 -0.30 -0.29 -3.04
N VAL A 24 -0.97 0.10 -1.96
CA VAL A 24 -0.35 0.36 -0.66
C VAL A 24 -1.13 -0.33 0.44
N PHE A 25 -0.43 -0.76 1.49
CA PHE A 25 -1.03 -1.41 2.64
C PHE A 25 -0.88 -0.53 3.88
N PHE A 26 -1.96 -0.32 4.62
CA PHE A 26 -1.87 0.34 5.92
C PHE A 26 -1.44 -0.66 7.00
N SER A 27 -0.32 -0.37 7.65
CA SER A 27 0.18 -1.11 8.81
C SER A 27 -0.34 -0.49 10.10
N ASP A 28 -1.24 -1.18 10.80
CA ASP A 28 -1.68 -0.78 12.15
C ASP A 28 -0.51 -0.72 13.14
N LYS A 29 0.46 -1.64 13.03
CA LYS A 29 1.65 -1.69 13.89
C LYS A 29 2.49 -0.41 13.80
N HIS A 30 2.70 0.09 12.58
CA HIS A 30 3.53 1.28 12.34
C HIS A 30 2.71 2.56 12.18
N ARG A 31 1.37 2.46 12.14
CA ARG A 31 0.42 3.53 11.80
C ARG A 31 0.81 4.27 10.52
N ARG A 32 1.35 3.54 9.53
CA ARG A 32 1.88 4.07 8.27
C ARG A 32 1.48 3.18 7.10
N TYR A 33 1.46 3.77 5.90
CA TYR A 33 1.28 3.02 4.67
C TYR A 33 2.61 2.37 4.24
N VAL A 34 2.54 1.22 3.59
CA VAL A 34 3.67 0.41 3.17
C VAL A 34 3.46 0.02 1.72
N HIS A 35 4.49 0.21 0.90
CA HIS A 35 4.47 -0.29 -0.47
C HIS A 35 4.94 -1.77 -0.51
N PRO A 36 4.20 -2.69 -1.14
CA PRO A 36 4.48 -4.13 -1.07
C PRO A 36 5.83 -4.53 -1.66
N THR A 37 6.26 -3.89 -2.74
CA THR A 37 7.54 -4.24 -3.41
C THR A 37 8.75 -3.49 -2.87
N ALA A 38 8.54 -2.34 -2.22
CA ALA A 38 9.64 -1.48 -1.78
C ALA A 38 9.90 -1.56 -0.27
N GLY A 39 9.01 -2.22 0.50
CA GLY A 39 9.10 -2.31 1.97
C GLY A 39 9.15 -0.95 2.67
N THR A 40 8.88 0.13 1.93
CA THR A 40 9.14 1.51 2.35
C THR A 40 7.92 2.04 3.09
N LEU A 41 8.16 2.63 4.26
CA LEU A 41 7.14 3.35 5.02
C LEU A 41 6.83 4.68 4.32
N LEU A 42 5.54 4.92 4.08
CA LEU A 42 5.04 6.09 3.39
C LEU A 42 4.33 7.01 4.39
N ASP A 43 4.54 8.32 4.24
CA ASP A 43 3.93 9.34 5.10
C ASP A 43 2.43 9.54 4.80
N PRO A 44 1.59 9.89 5.79
CA PRO A 44 0.14 9.93 5.63
C PRO A 44 -0.33 11.16 4.84
N HIS A 45 -0.48 11.05 3.53
CA HIS A 45 -1.19 12.05 2.71
C HIS A 45 -2.17 11.38 1.71
N PRO A 46 -3.46 11.78 1.66
CA PRO A 46 -4.51 10.76 1.74
C PRO A 46 -5.54 10.77 0.59
N ARG A 47 -5.12 10.70 -0.68
CA ARG A 47 -6.05 10.32 -1.76
C ARG A 47 -5.91 8.86 -2.12
N LEU A 48 -6.62 8.05 -1.36
CA LEU A 48 -6.58 6.60 -1.44
C LEU A 48 -8.00 6.06 -1.56
N GLU A 49 -8.20 5.22 -2.56
CA GLU A 49 -9.38 4.42 -2.70
C GLU A 49 -9.24 3.21 -1.79
N ARG A 50 -10.16 3.10 -0.83
CA ARG A 50 -10.25 1.93 0.05
C ARG A 50 -10.79 0.76 -0.77
N LEU A 51 -10.01 -0.32 -0.84
CA LEU A 51 -10.47 -1.56 -1.46
C LEU A 51 -11.44 -2.30 -0.54
N SER A 52 -12.25 -3.17 -1.14
CA SER A 52 -13.13 -4.06 -0.38
C SER A 52 -12.33 -4.94 0.58
N ASP A 53 -12.94 -5.40 1.68
CA ASP A 53 -12.23 -6.25 2.64
C ASP A 53 -11.78 -7.58 1.99
N ALA A 54 -12.58 -8.14 1.06
CA ALA A 54 -12.21 -9.32 0.28
C ALA A 54 -10.99 -9.09 -0.61
N GLU A 55 -10.97 -7.99 -1.37
CA GLU A 55 -9.82 -7.61 -2.22
C GLU A 55 -8.58 -7.34 -1.38
N SER A 56 -8.75 -6.70 -0.22
CA SER A 56 -7.63 -6.43 0.70
C SER A 56 -7.00 -7.71 1.22
N GLN A 57 -7.81 -8.72 1.56
CA GLN A 57 -7.32 -10.02 2.03
C GLN A 57 -6.60 -10.80 0.93
N GLU A 58 -7.14 -10.81 -0.29
CA GLU A 58 -6.52 -11.51 -1.42
C GLU A 58 -5.14 -10.90 -1.75
N LEU A 59 -5.07 -9.57 -1.80
CA LEU A 59 -3.83 -8.85 -2.11
C LEU A 59 -2.80 -8.96 -0.98
N GLU A 60 -3.25 -8.98 0.28
CA GLU A 60 -2.37 -9.28 1.41
C GLU A 60 -1.79 -10.69 1.30
N ALA A 61 -2.62 -11.70 1.00
CA ALA A 61 -2.18 -13.08 0.84
C ALA A 61 -1.13 -13.22 -0.29
N GLN A 62 -1.39 -12.60 -1.45
CA GLN A 62 -0.44 -12.55 -2.57
C GLN A 62 0.89 -11.90 -2.18
N TRP A 63 0.84 -10.81 -1.40
CA TRP A 63 2.05 -10.15 -0.94
C TRP A 63 2.83 -10.99 0.08
N GLN A 64 2.15 -11.64 1.02
CA GLN A 64 2.79 -12.57 1.98
C GLN A 64 3.42 -13.76 1.26
N GLU A 65 2.76 -14.31 0.24
CA GLU A 65 3.30 -15.39 -0.58
C GLU A 65 4.53 -14.93 -1.37
N ALA A 66 4.49 -13.74 -1.98
CA ALA A 66 5.62 -13.16 -2.70
C ALA A 66 6.83 -12.89 -1.78
N LEU A 67 6.59 -12.44 -0.54
CA LEU A 67 7.63 -12.27 0.48
C LEU A 67 8.21 -13.60 0.96
N ALA A 68 7.39 -14.65 1.08
CA ALA A 68 7.86 -15.97 1.51
C ALA A 68 8.69 -16.69 0.43
N ARG A 69 8.56 -16.28 -0.83
CA ARG A 69 9.26 -16.85 -1.98
C ARG A 69 10.57 -16.12 -2.35
N ALA A 70 10.75 -14.90 -1.84
CA ALA A 70 11.94 -14.06 -2.08
C ALA A 70 13.03 -14.32 -1.03
#